data_AF-A0A2U2Z9Y5-F1
#
_entry.id   AF-A0A2U2Z9Y5-F1
#
_cell.length_a   1.000
_cell.length_b   1.000
_cell.length_c   1.000
_cell.angle_alpha   90.00
_cell.angle_beta   90.00
_cell.angle_gamma   90.00
#
_symmetry.space_group_name_H-M   'P 1'
#
loop_
_entity.id
_entity.type
_entity.pdbx_description
1 polymer ?
#
loop_
_entity_poly.entity_id
_entity_poly.type
_entity_poly.pdbx_seq_one_letter_code
_entity_poly.pdbx_strand_id
1 'polypeptide(L)' 'MQFRYSFRLYPSAGQRTALARAFGCARVVYNDALRARETARTEGL' A
#
# COMPACT_ATOMS: atom_id res chain seq x y z
N MET A 1 -0.05 -28.45 5.06
CA MET A 1 -1.13 -27.79 5.83
C MET A 1 -0.89 -26.28 5.77
N GLN A 2 -1.65 -25.51 4.99
CA GLN A 2 -1.50 -24.04 4.96
C GLN A 2 -2.42 -23.43 6.02
N PHE A 3 -1.86 -23.01 7.15
CA PHE A 3 -2.61 -22.25 8.15
C PHE A 3 -2.88 -20.85 7.61
N ARG A 4 -4.12 -20.58 7.19
CA ARG A 4 -4.58 -19.20 6.97
C ARG A 4 -4.86 -18.58 8.32
N TYR A 5 -3.89 -17.82 8.84
CA TYR A 5 -4.10 -16.97 10.01
C TYR A 5 -5.10 -15.87 9.64
N SER A 6 -6.39 -16.09 9.94
CA SER A 6 -7.40 -15.05 9.87
C SER A 6 -7.42 -14.28 11.18
N PHE A 7 -6.55 -13.29 11.31
CA PHE A 7 -6.67 -12.31 12.37
C PHE A 7 -7.49 -11.12 11.85
N ARG A 8 -8.55 -10.76 12.57
CA ARG A 8 -9.32 -9.55 12.30
C ARG A 8 -8.83 -8.43 13.20
N LEU A 9 -8.34 -7.35 12.59
CA LEU A 9 -7.94 -6.14 13.30
C LEU A 9 -9.17 -5.32 13.69
N TYR A 10 -9.26 -4.92 14.96
CA TYR A 10 -10.26 -3.96 15.47
C TYR A 10 -9.57 -2.71 16.00
N PRO A 11 -9.17 -1.77 15.14
CA PRO A 11 -8.38 -0.62 15.54
C PRO A 11 -9.23 0.43 16.28
N SER A 12 -8.65 1.05 17.31
CA SER A 12 -9.21 2.23 17.96
C SER A 12 -9.27 3.43 17.00
N ALA A 13 -9.99 4.50 17.39
CA ALA A 13 -10.09 5.70 16.55
C ALA A 13 -8.72 6.30 16.19
N GLY A 14 -7.80 6.41 17.16
CA GLY A 14 -6.45 6.91 16.92
C GLY A 14 -5.64 6.00 15.99
N GLN A 15 -5.77 4.68 16.15
CA GLN A 15 -5.10 3.70 15.28
C GLN A 15 -5.61 3.79 13.83
N ARG A 16 -6.92 3.97 13.62
CA ARG A 16 -7.47 4.16 12.27
C ARG A 16 -6.88 5.38 11.59
N THR A 17 -6.77 6.50 12.30
CA THR A 17 -6.15 7.73 11.78
C THR A 17 -4.68 7.51 11.43
N ALA A 18 -3.92 6.84 12.30
CA ALA A 18 -2.51 6.55 12.05
C ALA A 18 -2.33 5.64 10.82
N LEU A 19 -3.12 4.57 10.72
CA LEU A 19 -3.10 3.65 9.58
C LEU A 19 -3.51 4.35 8.28
N ALA A 20 -4.54 5.20 8.31
CA ALA A 20 -4.96 5.97 7.15
C ALA A 20 -3.85 6.88 6.61
N ARG A 21 -3.09 7.54 7.51
CA ARG A 21 -1.92 8.35 7.12
C ARG A 21 -0.82 7.48 6.52
N ALA A 22 -0.45 6.39 7.20
CA ALA A 22 0.63 5.51 6.76
C ALA A 22 0.32 4.88 5.40
N PHE A 23 -0.86 4.28 5.23
CA PHE A 23 -1.26 3.68 3.95
C PHE A 23 -1.54 4.71 2.88
N GLY A 24 -2.00 5.91 3.25
CA GLY A 24 -2.12 7.04 2.33
C GLY A 24 -0.77 7.42 1.71
N CYS A 25 0.25 7.63 2.54
CA CYS A 25 1.61 7.94 2.09
C CYS A 25 2.20 6.80 1.23
N ALA A 26 2.06 5.55 1.68
CA ALA A 26 2.56 4.39 0.94
C ALA A 26 1.91 4.27 -0.45
N ARG A 27 0.61 4.55 -0.56
CA ARG A 27 -0.12 4.51 -1.84
C ARG A 27 0.40 5.54 -2.84
N VAL A 28 0.71 6.76 -2.39
CA VAL A 28 1.26 7.81 -3.26
C VAL A 28 2.61 7.35 -3.84
N VAL A 29 3.55 6.95 -2.98
CA VAL A 29 4.88 6.52 -3.40
C VAL A 29 4.80 5.30 -4.33
N TYR A 30 3.93 4.34 -4.02
CA TYR A 30 3.71 3.17 -4.86
C TYR A 30 3.21 3.55 -6.26
N ASN A 31 2.23 4.44 -6.33
CA ASN A 31 1.67 4.90 -7.61
C ASN A 31 2.69 5.69 -8.43
N ASP A 32 3.54 6.49 -7.78
CA ASP A 32 4.61 7.22 -8.45
C ASP A 32 5.65 6.26 -9.05
N ALA A 33 6.07 5.25 -8.28
CA ALA A 33 6.98 4.22 -8.76
C ALA A 33 6.37 3.40 -9.90
N LEU A 34 5.08 3.06 -9.80
CA LEU A 34 4.36 2.33 -10.84
C LEU A 34 4.32 3.14 -12.15
N ARG A 35 3.97 4.42 -12.06
CA ARG A 35 3.94 5.34 -13.20
C ARG A 35 5.33 5.50 -13.83
N ALA A 36 6.38 5.64 -13.02
CA ALA A 36 7.75 5.72 -13.53
C ALA A 36 8.14 4.46 -14.30
N ARG A 37 7.78 3.27 -13.77
CA ARG A 37 8.01 1.99 -14.46
C ARG A 37 7.24 1.86 -15.77
N GLU A 38 5.98 2.29 -15.79
CA GLU A 38 5.15 2.28 -17.01
C GLU A 38 5.69 3.23 -18.08
N THR A 39 6.18 4.39 -17.65
CA THR A 39 6.84 5.37 -18.53
C THR A 39 8.09 4.75 -19.16
N ALA A 40 8.99 4.20 -18.35
CA ALA A 40 10.19 3.51 -18.82
C ALA A 40 9.86 2.40 -19.84
N ARG A 41 8.87 1.55 -19.52
CA ARG A 41 8.40 0.50 -20.44
C ARG A 41 7.92 1.07 -21.78
N THR A 42 7.20 2.18 -21.76
CA THR A 42 6.67 2.83 -22.98
C THR A 42 7.80 3.44 -23.81
N GLU A 43 8.84 3.94 -23.16
CA GLU A 43 10.06 4.47 -23.78
C GLU A 43 11.02 3.38 -24.27
N GLY A 44 10.70 2.10 -24.06
CA GLY A 44 11.50 0.96 -24.50
C GLY A 44 12.68 0.61 -23.57
N LEU A 45 12.63 1.08 -22.31
CA LEU A 45 13.55 0.72 -21.23
C LEU A 45 13.04 -0.45 -20.38
#